data_AF-A0A963EBP6-F1
#
_entry.id   AF-A0A963EBP6-F1
#
_cell.length_a   1.000
_cell.length_b   1.000
_cell.length_c   1.000
_cell.angle_alpha   90.00
_cell.angle_beta   90.00
_cell.angle_gamma   90.00
#
_symmetry.space_group_name_H-M   'P 1'
#
loop_
_entity.id
_entity.type
_entity.pdbx_description
1 polymer ?
#
loop_
_entity_poly.entity_id
_entity_poly.type
_entity_poly.pdbx_seq_one_letter_code
_entity_poly.pdbx_strand_id
1 'polypeptide(L)'
;MPDVSALEACLDEILEVEFTFRNTAQPAREIACLSEIERNYVIDWVRRVASTNVELGYQYACHVVRARAGMEREQVEAWALHAMDTYDREGLRPALQVILQLDDFVRISRE
;
A
#
# COMPACT_ATOMS: atom_id res chain seq x y z
N MET A 1 -4.60 -21.88 -5.43
CA MET A 1 -4.41 -20.64 -4.64
C MET A 1 -3.11 -20.01 -5.13
N PRO A 2 -3.05 -18.68 -5.32
CA PRO A 2 -1.78 -18.02 -5.58
C PRO A 2 -0.81 -18.35 -4.44
N ASP A 3 0.47 -18.47 -4.78
CA ASP A 3 1.50 -18.82 -3.83
C ASP A 3 1.78 -17.62 -2.91
N VAL A 4 1.21 -17.67 -1.70
CA VAL A 4 1.36 -16.59 -0.70
C VAL A 4 2.83 -16.38 -0.36
N SER A 5 3.63 -17.44 -0.35
CA SER A 5 5.06 -17.38 -0.05
C SER A 5 5.85 -16.64 -1.14
N ALA A 6 5.52 -16.84 -2.42
CA ALA A 6 6.10 -16.06 -3.51
C ALA A 6 5.73 -14.57 -3.43
N LEU A 7 4.51 -14.27 -2.98
CA LEU A 7 4.06 -12.89 -2.80
C LEU A 7 4.72 -12.22 -1.58
N GLU A 8 4.88 -12.95 -0.49
CA GLU A 8 5.64 -12.52 0.70
C GLU A 8 7.08 -12.19 0.31
N ALA A 9 7.77 -13.09 -0.39
CA ALA A 9 9.13 -12.83 -0.88
C ALA A 9 9.21 -11.62 -1.83
N CYS A 10 8.20 -11.41 -2.67
CA CYS A 10 8.13 -10.23 -3.54
C CYS A 10 7.98 -8.93 -2.73
N LEU A 11 7.12 -8.94 -1.70
CA LEU A 11 6.97 -7.80 -0.79
C LEU A 11 8.24 -7.58 0.06
N ASP A 12 8.91 -8.65 0.48
CA ASP A 12 10.16 -8.57 1.24
C ASP A 12 11.26 -7.86 0.46
N GLU A 13 11.38 -8.16 -0.84
CA GLU A 13 12.30 -7.47 -1.75
C GLU A 13 11.93 -6.00 -1.92
N ILE A 14 10.65 -5.71 -2.21
CA ILE A 14 10.18 -4.33 -2.44
C ILE A 14 10.33 -3.46 -1.18
N LEU A 15 10.12 -4.05 0.00
CA LEU A 15 10.08 -3.35 1.28
C LEU A 15 11.38 -3.51 2.08
N GLU A 16 12.43 -4.00 1.43
CA GLU A 16 13.79 -4.09 1.97
C GLU A 16 13.80 -4.72 3.37
N VAL A 17 13.05 -5.82 3.55
CA VAL A 17 12.78 -6.42 4.87
C VAL A 17 14.04 -6.83 5.60
N GLU A 18 15.10 -7.19 4.87
CA GLU A 18 16.42 -7.47 5.43
C GLU A 18 17.01 -6.28 6.20
N PHE A 19 16.61 -5.04 5.87
CA PHE A 19 17.05 -3.81 6.51
C PHE A 19 15.99 -3.20 7.42
N THR A 20 14.70 -3.44 7.15
CA THR A 20 13.58 -2.80 7.88
C THR A 20 12.93 -3.69 8.93
N PHE A 21 13.19 -5.00 8.93
CA PHE A 21 12.59 -6.00 9.82
C PHE A 21 11.05 -5.97 9.83
N ARG A 22 10.43 -5.56 8.73
CA ARG A 22 8.98 -5.52 8.57
C ARG A 22 8.40 -6.93 8.36
N ASN A 23 7.15 -7.13 8.74
CA ASN A 23 6.44 -8.39 8.54
C ASN A 23 5.47 -8.26 7.37
N THR A 24 5.82 -8.86 6.24
CA THR A 24 5.02 -8.81 5.01
C THR A 24 4.04 -9.98 4.86
N ALA A 25 4.07 -10.95 5.78
CA ALA A 25 3.21 -12.13 5.72
C ALA A 25 1.72 -11.77 5.76
N GLN A 26 1.34 -10.76 6.56
CA GLN A 26 -0.04 -10.30 6.62
C GLN A 26 -0.49 -9.63 5.31
N PRO A 27 0.17 -8.56 4.80
CA PRO A 27 -0.23 -7.97 3.53
C PRO A 27 -0.14 -8.97 2.37
N ALA A 28 0.83 -9.90 2.36
CA ALA A 28 0.90 -10.97 1.36
C ALA A 28 -0.37 -11.83 1.36
N ARG A 29 -0.85 -12.28 2.52
CA ARG A 29 -2.08 -13.09 2.61
C ARG A 29 -3.30 -12.33 2.11
N GLU A 30 -3.43 -11.06 2.44
CA GLU A 30 -4.57 -10.23 2.02
C GLU A 30 -4.54 -9.98 0.51
N ILE A 31 -3.37 -9.62 -0.04
CA ILE A 31 -3.19 -9.34 -1.47
C ILE A 31 -3.32 -10.65 -2.30
N ALA A 32 -2.98 -11.81 -1.72
CA ALA A 32 -3.20 -13.11 -2.35
C ALA A 32 -4.69 -13.44 -2.57
N CYS A 33 -5.61 -12.88 -1.77
CA CYS A 33 -7.05 -13.08 -1.95
C CYS A 33 -7.64 -12.32 -3.15
N LEU A 34 -6.90 -11.36 -3.72
CA LEU A 34 -7.33 -10.59 -4.90
C LEU A 34 -7.21 -11.41 -6.19
N SER A 35 -7.92 -11.00 -7.24
CA SER A 35 -7.70 -11.54 -8.58
C SER A 35 -6.28 -11.20 -9.08
N GLU A 36 -5.78 -11.93 -10.07
CA GLU A 36 -4.42 -11.73 -10.59
C GLU A 36 -4.17 -10.30 -11.10
N ILE A 37 -5.14 -9.74 -11.84
CA ILE A 37 -5.08 -8.37 -12.37
C ILE A 37 -4.95 -7.36 -11.22
N GLU A 38 -5.77 -7.55 -10.18
CA GLU A 38 -5.78 -6.67 -9.02
C GLU A 38 -4.53 -6.81 -8.16
N ARG A 39 -4.01 -8.02 -8.01
CA ARG A 39 -2.77 -8.29 -7.29
C ARG A 39 -1.59 -7.60 -7.96
N ASN A 40 -1.45 -7.75 -9.28
CA ASN A 40 -0.37 -7.11 -10.04
C ASN A 40 -0.46 -5.58 -9.93
N TYR A 41 -1.67 -5.04 -10.02
CA TYR A 41 -1.93 -3.61 -9.81
C TYR A 41 -1.50 -3.14 -8.41
N VAL A 42 -1.87 -3.87 -7.35
CA VAL A 42 -1.49 -3.51 -5.98
C VAL A 42 0.03 -3.56 -5.81
N ILE A 43 0.69 -4.60 -6.32
CA ILE A 43 2.15 -4.76 -6.20
C ILE A 43 2.90 -3.65 -6.93
N ASP A 44 2.43 -3.22 -8.11
CA ASP A 44 3.00 -2.07 -8.83
C ASP A 44 2.92 -0.79 -7.99
N TRP A 45 1.77 -0.53 -7.35
CA TRP A 45 1.61 0.62 -6.47
C TRP A 45 2.43 0.53 -5.18
N VAL A 46 2.54 -0.64 -4.56
CA VAL A 46 3.42 -0.85 -3.40
C VAL A 46 4.87 -0.51 -3.78
N ARG A 47 5.35 -0.99 -4.94
CA ARG A 47 6.69 -0.68 -5.46
C ARG A 47 6.87 0.81 -5.71
N ARG A 48 5.87 1.47 -6.27
CA ARG A 48 5.89 2.92 -6.54
C ARG A 48 5.97 3.74 -5.26
N VAL A 49 5.14 3.43 -4.26
CA VAL A 49 5.14 4.15 -2.98
C VAL A 49 6.41 3.85 -2.17
N ALA A 50 6.89 2.60 -2.18
CA ALA A 50 8.14 2.21 -1.52
C ALA A 50 9.37 2.93 -2.10
N SER A 51 9.35 3.24 -3.41
CA SER A 51 10.41 4.02 -4.06
C SER A 51 10.52 5.46 -3.53
N THR A 52 9.44 6.03 -2.99
CA THR A 52 9.47 7.31 -2.26
C THR A 52 9.97 7.11 -0.83
N ASN A 53 9.40 6.13 -0.12
CA ASN A 53 9.84 5.74 1.20
C ASN A 53 9.34 4.32 1.54
N VAL A 54 10.25 3.45 1.98
CA VAL A 54 9.93 2.04 2.31
C VAL A 54 8.86 1.91 3.39
N GLU A 55 8.88 2.77 4.40
CA GLU A 55 7.85 2.73 5.45
C GLU A 55 6.48 3.09 4.90
N LEU A 56 6.41 4.09 4.02
CA LEU A 56 5.17 4.49 3.37
C LEU A 56 4.64 3.35 2.48
N GLY A 57 5.52 2.67 1.75
CA GLY A 57 5.19 1.50 0.94
C GLY A 57 4.64 0.35 1.78
N TYR A 58 5.26 0.07 2.93
CA TYR A 58 4.80 -0.96 3.86
C TYR A 58 3.40 -0.65 4.39
N GLN A 59 3.16 0.57 4.87
CA GLN A 59 1.84 0.95 5.37
C GLN A 59 0.80 0.90 4.24
N TYR A 60 1.14 1.36 3.03
CA TYR A 60 0.25 1.24 1.88
C TYR A 60 -0.12 -0.23 1.60
N ALA A 61 0.85 -1.15 1.61
CA ALA A 61 0.60 -2.58 1.42
C ALA A 61 -0.35 -3.18 2.47
N CYS A 62 -0.23 -2.73 3.72
CA CYS A 62 -1.11 -3.15 4.82
C CYS A 62 -2.55 -2.61 4.72
N HIS A 63 -2.78 -1.52 3.98
CA HIS A 63 -4.07 -0.82 3.97
C HIS A 63 -4.80 -0.84 2.62
N VAL A 64 -4.10 -1.09 1.51
CA VAL A 64 -4.63 -1.03 0.15
C VAL A 64 -5.79 -2.01 -0.10
N VAL A 65 -5.74 -3.22 0.47
CA VAL A 65 -6.83 -4.21 0.29
C VAL A 65 -8.12 -3.71 0.93
N ARG A 66 -8.04 -3.13 2.13
CA ARG A 66 -9.19 -2.49 2.80
C ARG A 66 -9.64 -1.24 2.07
N ALA A 67 -8.72 -0.41 1.58
CA ALA A 67 -9.04 0.81 0.82
C ALA A 67 -9.92 0.49 -0.39
N ARG A 68 -9.53 -0.54 -1.14
CA ARG A 68 -10.26 -1.02 -2.33
C ARG A 68 -11.65 -1.57 -2.04
N ALA A 69 -11.95 -1.97 -0.80
CA ALA A 69 -13.30 -2.38 -0.41
C ALA A 69 -14.25 -1.19 -0.25
N GLY A 70 -13.72 0.03 -0.06
CA GLY A 70 -14.48 1.26 0.18
C GLY A 70 -14.37 2.31 -0.91
N MET A 71 -13.41 2.17 -1.83
CA MET A 71 -12.99 3.14 -2.84
C MET A 71 -12.85 2.50 -4.21
N GLU A 72 -13.25 3.24 -5.25
CA GLU A 72 -12.98 2.89 -6.65
C GLU A 72 -11.47 2.96 -6.94
N ARG A 73 -11.04 2.29 -8.02
CA ARG A 73 -9.63 2.22 -8.39
C ARG A 73 -8.96 3.59 -8.46
N GLU A 74 -9.56 4.55 -9.17
CA GLU A 74 -9.04 5.91 -9.34
C GLU A 74 -8.84 6.63 -8.01
N GLN A 75 -9.73 6.38 -7.04
CA GLN A 75 -9.63 6.97 -5.71
C GLN A 75 -8.45 6.39 -4.92
N VAL A 76 -8.18 5.08 -5.07
CA VAL A 76 -7.02 4.42 -4.44
C VAL A 76 -5.70 4.91 -5.05
N GLU A 77 -5.68 5.17 -6.36
CA GLU A 77 -4.53 5.80 -7.04
C GLU A 77 -4.30 7.22 -6.52
N ALA A 78 -5.36 8.03 -6.44
CA ALA A 78 -5.30 9.39 -5.92
C ALA A 78 -4.83 9.44 -4.46
N TRP A 79 -5.27 8.50 -3.63
CA TRP A 79 -4.82 8.37 -2.24
C TRP A 79 -3.32 8.05 -2.15
N ALA A 80 -2.82 7.11 -2.95
CA ALA A 80 -1.39 6.79 -3.00
C ALA A 80 -0.55 7.98 -3.46
N LEU A 81 -1.00 8.68 -4.51
CA LEU A 81 -0.35 9.90 -5.01
C LEU A 81 -0.36 11.01 -3.97
N HIS A 82 -1.46 11.20 -3.25
CA HIS A 82 -1.55 12.21 -2.20
C HIS A 82 -0.56 11.93 -1.07
N ALA A 83 -0.43 10.68 -0.62
CA ALA A 83 0.54 10.30 0.40
C ALA A 83 1.99 10.59 -0.05
N MET A 84 2.32 10.30 -1.32
CA MET A 84 3.65 10.62 -1.88
C MET A 84 3.89 12.13 -2.00
N ASP A 85 2.93 12.91 -2.50
CA ASP A 85 3.04 14.39 -2.56
C ASP A 85 3.24 14.99 -1.16
N THR A 86 2.46 14.53 -0.18
CA THR A 86 2.61 14.95 1.21
C THR A 86 3.98 14.57 1.77
N TYR A 87 4.54 13.42 1.40
CA TYR A 87 5.90 13.05 1.79
C TYR A 87 6.94 14.02 1.22
N ASP A 88 6.87 14.30 -0.08
CA ASP A 88 7.81 15.21 -0.74
C ASP A 88 7.77 16.63 -0.17
N ARG A 89 6.60 17.08 0.30
CA ARG A 89 6.39 18.45 0.79
C ARG A 89 6.59 18.62 2.28
N GLU A 90 6.16 17.65 3.07
CA GLU A 90 6.01 17.77 4.53
C GLU A 90 6.73 16.66 5.32
N GLY A 91 7.26 15.67 4.60
CA GLY A 91 8.03 14.55 5.15
C GLY A 91 7.18 13.36 5.59
N LEU A 92 7.83 12.42 6.29
CA LEU A 92 7.25 11.11 6.57
C LEU A 92 6.01 11.14 7.46
N ARG A 93 6.01 11.91 8.56
CA ARG A 93 4.91 11.84 9.53
C ARG A 93 3.58 12.26 8.92
N PRO A 94 3.48 13.40 8.19
CA PRO A 94 2.24 13.80 7.53
C PRO A 94 1.79 12.78 6.47
N ALA A 95 2.73 12.23 5.69
CA ALA A 95 2.42 11.21 4.69
C ALA A 95 1.84 9.92 5.31
N LEU A 96 2.40 9.48 6.44
CA LEU A 96 1.85 8.34 7.17
C LEU A 96 0.45 8.61 7.71
N GLN A 97 0.14 9.84 8.12
CA GLN A 97 -1.23 10.17 8.53
C GLN A 97 -2.22 10.00 7.38
N VAL A 98 -1.86 10.38 6.15
CA VAL A 98 -2.71 10.14 4.96
C VAL A 98 -3.01 8.65 4.77
N ILE A 99 -2.01 7.78 4.98
CA ILE A 99 -2.19 6.33 4.83
C ILE A 99 -2.98 5.72 6.01
N LEU A 100 -2.65 6.10 7.24
CA LEU A 100 -3.25 5.52 8.45
C LEU A 100 -4.68 6.00 8.70
N GLN A 101 -5.03 7.21 8.24
CA GLN A 101 -6.38 7.77 8.32
C GLN A 101 -7.23 7.40 7.09
N LEU A 102 -7.12 6.15 6.64
CA LEU A 102 -7.87 5.64 5.49
C LEU A 102 -9.39 5.89 5.63
N ASP A 103 -9.97 5.73 6.83
CA ASP A 103 -11.39 5.99 7.07
C ASP A 103 -11.80 7.46 6.83
N ASP A 104 -10.92 8.43 7.12
CA ASP A 104 -11.16 9.85 6.82
C ASP A 104 -11.14 10.10 5.30
N PHE A 105 -10.23 9.45 4.57
CA PHE A 105 -10.14 9.58 3.12
C PHE A 105 -11.34 8.94 2.39
N VAL A 106 -11.79 7.78 2.87
CA VAL A 106 -12.99 7.08 2.35
C VAL A 106 -14.24 7.94 2.52
N ARG A 107 -14.35 8.71 3.61
CA ARG A 107 -15.45 9.63 3.84
C ARG A 107 -15.45 10.80 2.84
N ILE A 108 -14.30 11.45 2.65
CA ILE A 108 -14.16 12.61 1.74
C ILE A 108 -14.39 12.20 0.27
N SER A 109 -13.95 11.00 -0.11
CA SER A 109 -14.08 10.52 -1.50
C SER A 109 -15.50 10.12 -1.91
N ARG A 110 -16.46 10.07 -0.98
CA ARG A 110 -17.87 9.71 -1.23
C ARG A 110 -18.82 10.90 -1.36
N GLU A 111 -18.32 12.12 -1.17
CA GLU A 111 -19.05 13.38 -1.33
C GLU A 111 -18.80 13.98 -2.72
#